data_AF-A0A1E1WK98-F1
#
_entry.id   AF-A0A1E1WK98-F1
#
_cell.length_a   1.000
_cell.length_b   1.000
_cell.length_c   1.000
_cell.angle_alpha   90.00
_cell.angle_beta   90.00
_cell.angle_gamma   90.00
#
_symmetry.space_group_name_H-M   'P 1'
#
loop_
_entity.id
_entity.type
_entity.pdbx_description
1 polymer ?
#
loop_
_entity_poly.entity_id
_entity_poly.type
_entity_poly.pdbx_seq_one_letter_code
_entity_poly.pdbx_strand_id
1 'polypeptide(L)'
;SIPTTPDGFLKSLIDLQRFDKDTWCEVRYSDTQKLYNHAPGFTELEINEEVKAYDTSRHLTHSDKSYAAFTFCILKQKESFINGVRNLMSWSKSSEASLNVLGEKIEEIFLKGDFHKTSSDLLQLACGHRAESIELRRDVILKCVRDPLVRSALNRVPPSSTHIFNSEKFTAVLEKGGGVRKTFWPV
;
A
#
# COMPACT_ATOMS: atom_id res chain seq x y z
N SER A 1 -7.47 8.13 23.30
CA SER A 1 -6.99 8.52 21.96
C SER A 1 -6.25 7.35 21.34
N ILE A 2 -6.30 7.18 20.03
CA ILE A 2 -5.45 6.19 19.35
C ILE A 2 -4.01 6.70 19.43
N PRO A 3 -3.03 5.92 19.92
CA PRO A 3 -1.64 6.33 19.98
C PRO A 3 -1.12 6.70 18.58
N THR A 4 -0.41 7.81 18.47
CA THR A 4 0.23 8.22 17.21
C THR A 4 1.51 7.42 16.99
N THR A 5 1.71 6.96 15.76
CA THR A 5 2.96 6.30 15.33
C THR A 5 4.15 7.23 15.59
N PRO A 6 5.30 6.71 16.07
CA PRO A 6 6.51 7.51 16.22
C PRO A 6 6.95 8.21 14.93
N ASP A 7 7.51 9.42 15.06
CA ASP A 7 7.80 10.31 13.92
C ASP A 7 8.66 9.67 12.83
N GLY A 8 9.66 8.87 13.21
CA GLY A 8 10.53 8.17 12.26
C GLY A 8 9.76 7.19 11.38
N PHE A 9 8.87 6.38 11.96
CA PHE A 9 8.04 5.44 11.20
C PHE A 9 6.96 6.17 10.39
N LEU A 10 6.38 7.24 10.94
CA LEU A 10 5.40 8.05 10.23
C LEU A 10 6.00 8.68 8.97
N LYS A 11 7.23 9.20 9.05
CA LYS A 11 7.95 9.74 7.90
C LYS A 11 8.16 8.69 6.81
N SER A 12 8.61 7.49 7.18
CA SER A 12 8.78 6.39 6.22
C SER A 12 7.46 6.01 5.53
N LEU A 13 6.35 5.98 6.28
CA LEU A 13 5.02 5.69 5.71
C LEU A 13 4.54 6.79 4.76
N ILE A 14 4.79 8.06 5.10
CA ILE A 14 4.49 9.21 4.26
C ILE A 14 5.26 9.13 2.95
N ASP A 15 6.54 8.79 3.01
CA ASP A 15 7.39 8.68 1.83
C ASP A 15 6.97 7.51 0.94
N LEU A 16 6.66 6.35 1.53
CA LEU A 16 6.23 5.15 0.80
C LEU A 16 4.88 5.35 0.10
N GLN A 17 3.95 6.07 0.74
CA GLN A 17 2.67 6.43 0.13
C GLN A 17 2.73 7.65 -0.76
N ARG A 18 3.88 8.34 -0.82
CA ARG A 18 4.09 9.51 -1.66
C ARG A 18 3.04 10.60 -1.42
N PHE A 19 2.62 10.79 -0.17
CA PHE A 19 1.68 11.86 0.17
C PHE A 19 2.24 13.24 -0.20
N ASP A 20 1.32 14.15 -0.53
CA ASP A 20 1.61 15.51 -0.97
C ASP A 20 2.44 15.63 -2.27
N LYS A 21 2.84 14.49 -2.88
CA LYS A 21 3.54 14.42 -4.17
C LYS A 21 2.52 14.24 -5.30
N ASP A 22 2.78 14.86 -6.45
CA ASP A 22 1.91 14.70 -7.63
C ASP A 22 1.93 13.27 -8.17
N THR A 23 3.00 12.52 -7.86
CA THR A 23 3.20 11.12 -8.21
C THR A 23 2.56 10.14 -7.19
N TRP A 24 1.60 10.58 -6.38
CA TRP A 24 0.97 9.72 -5.35
C TRP A 24 0.23 8.52 -5.95
N CYS A 25 -0.32 8.65 -7.16
CA CYS A 25 -0.99 7.58 -7.90
C CYS A 25 -0.02 6.60 -8.59
N GLU A 26 1.27 6.91 -8.56
CA GLU A 26 2.33 6.03 -9.04
C GLU A 26 2.86 5.11 -7.93
N VAL A 27 2.21 5.05 -6.76
CA VAL A 27 2.43 3.96 -5.79
C VAL A 27 1.82 2.67 -6.37
N ARG A 28 2.37 2.23 -7.51
CA ARG A 28 1.96 1.02 -8.20
C ARG A 28 2.75 -0.13 -7.62
N TYR A 29 2.21 -0.67 -6.54
CA TYR A 29 2.65 -1.92 -5.94
C TYR A 29 2.31 -3.14 -6.81
N SER A 30 1.73 -2.95 -8.01
CA SER A 30 1.33 -4.02 -8.92
C SER A 30 2.47 -4.98 -9.25
N ASP A 31 3.70 -4.48 -9.36
CA ASP A 31 4.86 -5.34 -9.64
C ASP A 31 5.26 -6.16 -8.41
N THR A 32 5.23 -5.57 -7.21
CA THR A 32 5.36 -6.31 -5.95
C THR A 32 4.23 -7.33 -5.81
N GLN A 33 2.99 -6.97 -6.10
CA GLN A 33 1.84 -7.86 -5.98
C GLN A 33 1.94 -9.05 -6.94
N LYS A 34 2.42 -8.85 -8.18
CA LYS A 34 2.68 -9.95 -9.12
C LYS A 34 3.67 -10.97 -8.55
N LEU A 35 4.70 -10.52 -7.79
CA LEU A 35 5.65 -11.43 -7.13
C LEU A 35 4.96 -12.35 -6.12
N TYR A 36 3.81 -11.97 -5.57
CA TYR A 36 3.11 -12.78 -4.56
C TYR A 36 1.79 -13.41 -5.06
N ASN A 37 1.28 -12.97 -6.22
CA ASN A 37 0.08 -13.52 -6.84
C ASN A 37 0.33 -14.74 -7.74
N HIS A 38 1.59 -15.17 -7.96
CA HIS A 38 1.88 -16.36 -8.77
C HIS A 38 1.60 -17.68 -8.03
N ALA A 39 1.55 -17.65 -6.70
CA ALA A 39 1.25 -18.80 -5.85
C ALA A 39 0.55 -18.35 -4.55
N PRO A 40 -0.58 -17.63 -4.63
CA PRO A 40 -1.22 -17.10 -3.45
C PRO A 40 -1.81 -18.24 -2.60
N GLY A 41 -1.84 -18.06 -1.28
CA GLY A 41 -2.40 -19.06 -0.38
C GLY A 41 -3.90 -19.30 -0.60
N PHE A 42 -4.61 -18.25 -1.03
CA PHE A 42 -6.02 -18.29 -1.42
C PHE A 42 -6.15 -17.67 -2.81
N THR A 43 -6.93 -18.28 -3.70
CA THR A 43 -7.24 -17.73 -5.02
C THR A 43 -8.63 -17.10 -5.02
N GLU A 44 -8.89 -16.23 -6.01
CA GLU A 44 -10.20 -15.62 -6.24
C GLU A 44 -11.29 -16.70 -6.24
N LEU A 45 -12.31 -16.50 -5.42
CA LEU A 45 -13.46 -17.41 -5.37
C LEU A 45 -14.25 -17.31 -6.67
N GLU A 46 -14.56 -18.45 -7.26
CA GLU A 46 -15.53 -18.49 -8.36
C GLU A 46 -16.92 -18.15 -7.82
N ILE A 47 -17.64 -17.31 -8.55
CA ILE A 47 -19.00 -16.93 -8.19
C ILE A 47 -19.94 -18.02 -8.70
N ASN A 48 -20.77 -18.59 -7.83
CA ASN A 48 -21.83 -19.51 -8.22
C ASN A 48 -22.72 -18.88 -9.30
N GLU A 49 -22.98 -19.60 -10.40
CA GLU A 49 -23.69 -19.05 -11.57
C GLU A 49 -25.09 -18.50 -11.20
N GLU A 50 -25.77 -19.09 -10.22
CA GLU A 50 -27.09 -18.66 -9.75
C GLU A 50 -27.09 -17.26 -9.14
N VAL A 51 -25.95 -16.82 -8.58
CA VAL A 51 -25.83 -15.52 -7.90
C VAL A 51 -24.97 -14.51 -8.65
N LYS A 52 -24.38 -14.90 -9.79
CA LYS A 52 -23.46 -14.09 -10.59
C LYS A 52 -24.02 -12.74 -11.02
N ALA A 53 -25.32 -12.65 -11.31
CA ALA A 53 -25.99 -11.40 -11.67
C ALA A 53 -26.08 -10.40 -10.50
N TYR A 54 -25.95 -10.86 -9.26
CA TYR A 54 -26.03 -10.03 -8.06
C TYR A 54 -24.66 -9.55 -7.57
N ASP A 55 -23.56 -10.16 -8.03
CA ASP A 55 -22.22 -9.70 -7.68
C ASP A 55 -21.80 -8.48 -8.49
N THR A 56 -22.13 -7.31 -7.96
CA THR A 56 -21.77 -6.01 -8.55
C THR A 56 -20.51 -5.40 -7.93
N SER A 57 -19.91 -6.06 -6.93
CA SER A 57 -18.91 -5.46 -6.05
C SER A 57 -17.48 -5.78 -6.46
N ARG A 58 -17.10 -5.41 -7.68
CA ARG A 58 -15.75 -5.65 -8.25
C ARG A 58 -14.59 -5.18 -7.37
N HIS A 59 -14.81 -4.18 -6.52
CA HIS A 59 -13.81 -3.67 -5.58
C HIS A 59 -13.53 -4.64 -4.42
N LEU A 60 -14.51 -5.46 -4.02
CA LEU A 60 -14.32 -6.50 -3.00
C LEU A 60 -13.48 -7.65 -3.55
N THR A 61 -13.68 -8.01 -4.83
CA THR A 61 -12.84 -8.99 -5.55
C THR A 61 -11.37 -8.55 -5.60
N HIS A 62 -11.12 -7.25 -5.78
CA HIS A 62 -9.76 -6.71 -5.75
C HIS A 62 -9.13 -6.74 -4.36
N SER A 63 -9.94 -6.53 -3.32
CA SER A 63 -9.51 -6.70 -1.92
C SER A 63 -9.12 -8.15 -1.64
N ASP A 64 -9.87 -9.13 -2.16
CA ASP A 64 -9.57 -10.55 -1.99
C ASP A 64 -8.21 -10.94 -2.61
N LYS A 65 -7.95 -10.48 -3.84
CA LYS A 65 -6.63 -10.61 -4.50
C LYS A 65 -5.49 -9.99 -3.69
N SER A 66 -5.78 -8.94 -2.93
CA SER A 66 -4.78 -8.30 -2.07
C SER A 66 -4.53 -9.13 -0.81
N TYR A 67 -5.56 -9.71 -0.19
CA TYR A 67 -5.41 -10.63 0.95
C TYR A 67 -4.67 -11.92 0.56
N ALA A 68 -4.94 -12.45 -0.63
CA ALA A 68 -4.18 -13.52 -1.26
C ALA A 68 -2.67 -13.20 -1.33
N ALA A 69 -2.31 -12.02 -1.82
CA ALA A 69 -0.91 -11.56 -1.86
C ALA A 69 -0.30 -11.40 -0.46
N PHE A 70 -1.03 -10.78 0.47
CA PHE A 70 -0.57 -10.57 1.85
C PHE A 70 -0.25 -11.88 2.55
N THR A 71 -1.18 -12.84 2.48
CA THR A 71 -1.03 -14.14 3.15
C THR A 71 0.20 -14.88 2.63
N PHE A 72 0.41 -14.91 1.31
CA PHE A 72 1.60 -15.53 0.73
C PHE A 72 2.90 -14.78 1.07
N CYS A 73 2.89 -13.45 1.03
CA CYS A 73 4.05 -12.64 1.42
C CYS A 73 4.45 -12.87 2.90
N ILE A 74 3.48 -12.99 3.81
CA ILE A 74 3.73 -13.33 5.22
C ILE A 74 4.34 -14.74 5.34
N LEU A 75 3.87 -15.72 4.57
CA LEU A 75 4.48 -17.06 4.56
C LEU A 75 5.93 -17.02 4.06
N LYS A 76 6.20 -16.25 3.01
CA LYS A 76 7.56 -16.02 2.50
C LYS A 76 8.46 -15.31 3.51
N GLN A 77 7.93 -14.37 4.26
CA GLN A 77 8.66 -13.70 5.33
C GLN A 77 9.05 -14.69 6.43
N LYS A 78 8.13 -15.57 6.85
CA LYS A 78 8.39 -16.64 7.82
C LYS A 78 9.45 -17.63 7.31
N GLU A 79 9.34 -18.07 6.05
CA GLU A 79 10.32 -18.92 5.40
C GLU A 79 11.72 -18.26 5.41
N SER A 80 11.80 -16.99 5.01
CA SER A 80 13.04 -16.22 4.99
C SER A 80 13.67 -16.07 6.37
N PHE A 81 12.85 -15.87 7.41
CA PHE A 81 13.35 -15.82 8.79
C PHE A 81 13.95 -17.16 9.23
N ILE A 82 13.24 -18.26 9.01
CA ILE A 82 13.70 -19.61 9.36
C ILE A 82 15.02 -19.93 8.62
N ASN A 83 15.10 -19.60 7.34
CA ASN A 83 16.30 -19.78 6.54
C ASN A 83 17.45 -18.89 7.02
N GLY A 84 17.16 -17.65 7.44
CA GLY A 84 18.14 -16.76 8.05
C GLY A 84 18.71 -17.31 9.36
N VAL A 85 17.86 -17.85 10.24
CA VAL A 85 18.31 -18.51 11.48
C VAL A 85 19.17 -19.74 11.17
N ARG A 86 18.76 -20.57 10.21
CA ARG A 86 19.56 -21.73 9.77
C ARG A 86 20.91 -21.30 9.20
N ASN A 87 20.95 -20.23 8.42
CA ASN A 87 22.18 -19.66 7.87
C ASN A 87 23.10 -19.20 9.02
N LEU A 88 22.58 -18.44 9.97
CA LEU A 88 23.35 -17.97 11.14
C LEU A 88 23.92 -19.15 11.95
N MET A 89 23.13 -20.20 12.17
CA MET A 89 23.55 -21.42 12.88
C MET A 89 24.56 -22.27 12.11
N SER A 90 24.55 -22.20 10.78
CA SER A 90 25.56 -22.84 9.93
C SER A 90 26.85 -22.05 9.98
N TRP A 91 26.76 -20.72 9.83
CA TRP A 91 27.88 -19.81 9.92
C TRP A 91 28.59 -19.89 11.27
N SER A 92 27.85 -20.00 12.38
CA SER A 92 28.44 -20.09 13.73
C SER A 92 29.34 -21.32 13.96
N LYS A 93 29.25 -22.33 13.08
CA LYS A 93 30.10 -23.52 13.08
C LYS A 93 31.32 -23.39 12.17
N SER A 94 31.43 -22.30 11.41
CA SER A 94 32.56 -22.04 10.50
C SER A 94 33.77 -21.48 11.25
N SER A 95 34.95 -21.59 10.65
CA SER A 95 36.19 -21.02 11.18
C SER A 95 36.21 -19.49 11.21
N GLU A 96 35.31 -18.84 10.48
CA GLU A 96 35.18 -17.37 10.39
C GLU A 96 34.26 -16.79 11.49
N ALA A 97 33.58 -17.65 12.24
CA ALA A 97 32.64 -17.21 13.26
C ALA A 97 33.36 -16.65 14.49
N SER A 98 33.08 -15.39 14.80
CA SER A 98 33.47 -14.79 16.07
C SER A 98 32.42 -13.78 16.55
N LEU A 99 32.41 -13.50 17.86
CA LEU A 99 31.51 -12.50 18.44
C LEU A 99 31.73 -11.10 17.86
N ASN A 100 32.96 -10.79 17.44
CA ASN A 100 33.32 -9.49 16.89
C ASN A 100 32.59 -9.16 15.57
N VAL A 101 32.25 -10.19 14.77
CA VAL A 101 31.57 -10.04 13.47
C VAL A 101 30.11 -10.54 13.50
N LEU A 102 29.62 -10.98 14.66
CA LEU A 102 28.26 -11.50 14.81
C LEU A 102 27.20 -10.44 14.45
N GLY A 103 27.41 -9.20 14.87
CA GLY A 103 26.51 -8.09 14.54
C GLY A 103 26.39 -7.88 13.04
N GLU A 104 27.52 -7.80 12.34
CA GLU A 104 27.57 -7.66 10.88
C GLU A 104 26.86 -8.82 10.17
N LYS A 105 27.04 -10.06 10.68
CA LYS A 105 26.37 -11.22 10.11
C LYS A 105 24.86 -11.21 10.33
N ILE A 106 24.40 -10.77 11.49
CA ILE A 106 22.96 -10.59 11.78
C ILE A 106 22.38 -9.53 10.84
N GLU A 107 23.05 -8.39 10.65
CA GLU A 107 22.61 -7.36 9.72
C GLU A 107 22.55 -7.87 8.28
N GLU A 108 23.58 -8.56 7.82
CA GLU A 108 23.65 -9.17 6.48
C GLU A 108 22.43 -10.08 6.25
N ILE A 109 22.12 -10.98 7.19
CA ILE A 109 21.06 -11.97 7.04
C ILE A 109 19.67 -11.32 7.16
N PHE A 110 19.44 -10.50 8.18
CA PHE A 110 18.08 -10.07 8.55
C PHE A 110 17.74 -8.64 8.16
N LEU A 111 18.72 -7.75 8.00
CA LEU A 111 18.50 -6.35 7.62
C LEU A 111 18.84 -6.06 6.16
N LYS A 112 19.64 -6.92 5.51
CA LYS A 112 20.04 -6.77 4.10
C LYS A 112 19.62 -7.96 3.23
N GLY A 113 19.25 -9.08 3.84
CA GLY A 113 18.84 -10.31 3.16
C GLY A 113 17.34 -10.40 2.84
N ASP A 114 16.90 -11.60 2.47
CA ASP A 114 15.54 -11.87 1.97
C ASP A 114 14.43 -11.55 2.98
N PHE A 115 14.72 -11.67 4.28
CA PHE A 115 13.76 -11.29 5.31
C PHE A 115 13.43 -9.80 5.25
N HIS A 116 14.46 -8.94 5.14
CA HIS A 116 14.26 -7.50 5.02
C HIS A 116 13.54 -7.14 3.71
N LYS A 117 13.95 -7.76 2.60
CA LYS A 117 13.30 -7.57 1.30
C LYS A 117 11.81 -7.90 1.37
N THR A 118 11.46 -9.09 1.85
CA THR A 118 10.06 -9.53 1.96
C THR A 118 9.26 -8.67 2.94
N SER A 119 9.89 -8.19 4.02
CA SER A 119 9.25 -7.25 4.95
C SER A 119 8.95 -5.89 4.32
N SER A 120 9.87 -5.40 3.50
CA SER A 120 9.68 -4.16 2.73
C SER A 120 8.61 -4.31 1.67
N ASP A 121 8.59 -5.44 0.97
CA ASP A 121 7.55 -5.79 0.00
C ASP A 121 6.17 -5.85 0.67
N LEU A 122 6.06 -6.45 1.86
CA LEU A 122 4.81 -6.48 2.63
C LEU A 122 4.30 -5.08 2.96
N LEU A 123 5.20 -4.17 3.35
CA LEU A 123 4.85 -2.78 3.63
C LEU A 123 4.41 -2.03 2.35
N GLN A 124 5.06 -2.32 1.22
CA GLN A 124 4.70 -1.78 -0.08
C GLN A 124 3.32 -2.25 -0.54
N LEU A 125 2.98 -3.53 -0.34
CA LEU A 125 1.64 -4.06 -0.60
C LEU A 125 0.57 -3.33 0.24
N ALA A 126 0.84 -3.12 1.53
CA ALA A 126 -0.09 -2.44 2.44
C ALA A 126 -0.32 -0.98 2.03
N CYS A 127 0.75 -0.24 1.74
CA CYS A 127 0.65 1.16 1.31
C CYS A 127 0.03 1.29 -0.08
N GLY A 128 0.31 0.35 -0.98
CA GLY A 128 -0.26 0.30 -2.31
C GLY A 128 -1.78 0.10 -2.31
N HIS A 129 -2.28 -0.90 -1.59
CA HIS A 129 -3.72 -1.13 -1.49
C HIS A 129 -4.46 0.05 -0.83
N ARG A 130 -3.80 0.73 0.12
CA ARG A 130 -4.32 1.97 0.70
C ARG A 130 -4.38 3.10 -0.33
N ALA A 131 -3.38 3.21 -1.21
CA ALA A 131 -3.37 4.21 -2.28
C ALA A 131 -4.52 3.99 -3.28
N GLU A 132 -4.77 2.75 -3.70
CA GLU A 132 -5.92 2.40 -4.54
C GLU A 132 -7.26 2.69 -3.85
N SER A 133 -7.38 2.36 -2.55
CA SER A 133 -8.57 2.68 -1.78
C SER A 133 -8.82 4.20 -1.73
N ILE A 134 -7.76 5.01 -1.65
CA ILE A 134 -7.85 6.46 -1.75
C ILE A 134 -8.30 6.88 -3.16
N GLU A 135 -7.71 6.30 -4.20
CA GLU A 135 -8.05 6.59 -5.60
C GLU A 135 -9.52 6.29 -5.89
N LEU A 136 -10.02 5.11 -5.51
CA LEU A 136 -11.43 4.74 -5.66
C LEU A 136 -12.37 5.71 -4.95
N ARG A 137 -12.03 6.10 -3.72
CA ARG A 137 -12.81 7.09 -2.96
C ARG A 137 -12.82 8.46 -3.64
N ARG A 138 -11.67 8.90 -4.17
CA ARG A 138 -11.55 10.16 -4.92
C ARG A 138 -12.35 10.12 -6.20
N ASP A 139 -12.31 9.01 -6.94
CA ASP A 139 -13.08 8.84 -8.17
C ASP A 139 -14.58 8.96 -7.95
N VAL A 140 -15.10 8.39 -6.86
CA VAL A 140 -16.51 8.55 -6.48
C VAL A 140 -16.85 10.02 -6.22
N ILE A 141 -16.01 10.74 -5.46
CA ILE A 141 -16.21 12.17 -5.19
C ILE A 141 -16.14 13.01 -6.46
N LEU A 142 -15.17 12.74 -7.33
CA LEU A 142 -14.94 13.47 -8.57
C LEU A 142 -16.04 13.27 -9.60
N LYS A 143 -16.77 12.14 -9.57
CA LYS A 143 -17.98 11.92 -10.37
C LYS A 143 -19.12 12.86 -10.01
N CYS A 144 -19.14 13.40 -8.79
CA CYS A 144 -20.14 14.37 -8.35
C CYS A 144 -19.82 15.81 -8.76
N VAL A 145 -18.66 16.07 -9.39
CA VAL A 145 -18.25 17.41 -9.82
C VAL A 145 -18.96 17.77 -11.14
N ARG A 146 -19.60 18.95 -11.18
CA ARG A 146 -20.39 19.40 -12.33
C ARG A 146 -19.54 19.81 -13.53
N ASP A 147 -18.52 20.63 -13.27
CA ASP A 147 -17.65 21.20 -14.30
C ASP A 147 -16.42 20.31 -14.55
N PRO A 148 -16.21 19.82 -15.79
CA PRO A 148 -15.03 19.02 -16.14
C PRO A 148 -13.68 19.70 -15.86
N LEU A 149 -13.59 21.02 -15.99
CA LEU A 149 -12.36 21.78 -15.71
C LEU A 149 -12.05 21.78 -14.22
N VAL A 150 -13.06 22.02 -13.38
CA VAL A 150 -12.92 21.96 -11.92
C VAL A 150 -12.61 20.52 -11.48
N ARG A 151 -13.25 19.51 -12.10
CA ARG A 151 -12.94 18.10 -11.85
C ARG A 151 -11.47 17.79 -12.15
N SER A 152 -10.95 18.26 -13.28
CA SER A 152 -9.55 18.09 -13.66
C SER A 152 -8.60 18.75 -12.66
N ALA A 153 -8.91 19.97 -12.21
CA ALA A 153 -8.14 20.67 -11.20
C ALA A 153 -8.14 19.94 -9.85
N LEU A 154 -9.30 19.47 -9.39
CA LEU A 154 -9.43 18.68 -8.16
C LEU A 154 -8.68 17.35 -8.23
N ASN A 155 -8.70 16.69 -9.40
CA ASN A 155 -7.98 15.43 -9.59
C ASN A 155 -6.47 15.56 -9.39
N ARG A 156 -5.90 16.73 -9.70
CA ARG A 156 -4.47 17.04 -9.50
C ARG A 156 -4.10 17.34 -8.06
N VAL A 157 -5.06 17.57 -7.16
CA VAL A 157 -4.76 17.84 -5.75
C VAL A 157 -4.34 16.52 -5.09
N PRO A 158 -3.08 16.35 -4.64
CA PRO A 158 -2.65 15.09 -4.02
C PRO A 158 -3.35 14.87 -2.68
N PRO A 159 -3.48 13.62 -2.19
CA PRO A 159 -3.85 13.35 -0.81
C PRO A 159 -2.72 13.76 0.15
N SER A 160 -3.08 13.95 1.42
CA SER A 160 -2.12 14.17 2.52
C SER A 160 -2.25 13.05 3.55
N SER A 161 -1.38 13.05 4.56
CA SER A 161 -1.44 12.09 5.67
C SER A 161 -2.76 12.14 6.46
N THR A 162 -3.50 13.26 6.38
CA THR A 162 -4.73 13.51 7.16
C THR A 162 -5.99 13.70 6.31
N HIS A 163 -5.86 13.99 5.00
CA HIS A 163 -7.00 14.30 4.14
C HIS A 163 -6.91 13.63 2.77
N ILE A 164 -8.07 13.24 2.22
CA ILE A 164 -8.19 12.58 0.90
C ILE A 164 -7.80 13.49 -0.29
N PHE A 165 -7.89 14.80 -0.08
CA PHE A 165 -7.26 15.85 -0.89
C PHE A 165 -6.52 16.75 0.09
N ASN A 166 -5.33 17.24 -0.25
CA ASN A 166 -4.62 18.24 0.53
C ASN A 166 -5.54 19.44 0.78
N SER A 167 -5.77 19.77 2.05
CA SER A 167 -6.87 20.64 2.48
C SER A 167 -6.79 22.05 1.89
N GLU A 168 -5.60 22.66 1.92
CA GLU A 168 -5.37 24.01 1.41
C GLU A 168 -5.54 24.06 -0.11
N LYS A 169 -4.89 23.14 -0.84
CA LYS A 169 -4.99 23.06 -2.31
C LYS A 169 -6.42 22.78 -2.76
N PHE A 170 -7.13 21.90 -2.05
CA PHE A 170 -8.52 21.57 -2.34
C PHE A 170 -9.43 22.80 -2.16
N THR A 171 -9.30 23.51 -1.04
CA THR A 171 -10.09 24.71 -0.74
C THR A 171 -9.86 25.79 -1.80
N ALA A 172 -8.62 26.02 -2.21
CA ALA A 172 -8.29 27.00 -3.26
C ALA A 172 -8.94 26.67 -4.62
N VAL A 173 -9.06 25.39 -4.97
CA VAL A 173 -9.76 24.98 -6.20
C VAL A 173 -11.27 25.21 -6.09
N LEU A 174 -11.86 24.92 -4.92
CA LEU A 174 -13.29 25.14 -4.69
C LEU A 174 -13.68 26.61 -4.72
N GLU A 175 -12.87 27.50 -4.13
CA GLU A 175 -13.12 28.94 -4.14
C GLU A 175 -13.15 29.47 -5.58
N LYS A 176 -12.18 29.05 -6.42
CA LYS A 176 -12.16 29.38 -7.85
C LYS A 176 -13.37 28.79 -8.60
N GLY A 177 -13.86 27.63 -8.18
CA GLY A 177 -15.08 27.00 -8.70
C GLY A 177 -16.39 27.61 -8.17
N GLY A 178 -16.34 28.67 -7.36
CA GLY A 178 -17.52 29.32 -6.79
C GLY A 178 -18.13 28.61 -5.58
N GLY A 179 -17.33 27.79 -4.90
CA GLY A 179 -17.66 27.07 -3.68
C GLY A 179 -18.27 25.68 -3.91
N VAL A 180 -18.44 24.94 -2.82
CA VAL A 180 -18.92 23.54 -2.81
C VAL A 180 -20.27 23.39 -3.55
N ARG A 181 -21.25 24.26 -3.25
CA ARG A 181 -22.61 24.16 -3.81
C ARG A 181 -22.66 24.35 -5.33
N LYS A 182 -21.74 25.13 -5.90
CA LYS A 182 -21.63 25.31 -7.36
C LYS A 182 -20.80 24.20 -8.00
N THR A 183 -19.81 23.68 -7.27
CA THR A 183 -18.88 22.66 -7.77
C THR A 183 -19.50 21.27 -7.84
N PHE A 184 -20.29 20.87 -6.84
CA PHE A 184 -20.82 19.50 -6.73
C PHE A 184 -22.32 19.43 -6.98
N TRP A 185 -22.80 18.34 -7.58
CA TRP A 185 -24.22 18.00 -7.59
C TRP A 185 -24.75 17.87 -6.16
N PRO A 186 -25.99 18.33 -5.87
CA PRO A 186 -26.62 18.02 -4.59
C PRO A 186 -26.72 16.50 -4.46
N VAL A 187 -26.33 15.97 -3.31
CA VAL A 187 -26.53 14.56 -2.96
C VAL A 187 -27.88 14.41 -2.30
#